data_AF-A0A8T1Q7K5-F1
#
_entry.id   AF-A0A8T1Q7K5-F1
#
_cell.length_a   1.000
_cell.length_b   1.000
_cell.length_c   1.000
_cell.angle_alpha   90.00
_cell.angle_beta   90.00
_cell.angle_gamma   90.00
#
_symmetry.space_group_name_H-M   'P 1'
#
loop_
_entity.id
_entity.type
_entity.pdbx_description
1 polymer ?
#
loop_
_entity_poly.entity_id
_entity_poly.type
_entity_poly.pdbx_seq_one_letter_code
_entity_poly.pdbx_strand_id
1 'polypeptide(L)'
;MARTHHTNSFSTPQSLSEWLKPRLPSDSFASWGVKPGTKNVHNLWLELAEGETSLADSTPPLRTVQVVTVRIIDKHNRVLIETRQELSDGSLRERYRPLSEKMKPNETPESAVYRAVREELGSIIKGSVGDLESESVMRIVPGSYRMKLEERNSASYPGLPACYVLHSMEAVVEGLPEGQFCTEEGDEYGDCGETSMRVAADGAVSVKKHYWEWVSAESIKC
;
A
#
# COMPACT_ATOMS: atom_id res chain seq x y z
N MET A 1 -19.77 23.69 0.70
CA MET A 1 -20.54 22.48 1.04
C MET A 1 -19.62 21.57 1.83
N ALA A 2 -19.91 21.36 3.11
CA ALA A 2 -19.10 20.46 3.95
C ALA A 2 -19.34 19.02 3.48
N ARG A 3 -18.27 18.32 3.08
CA ARG A 3 -18.32 16.86 2.86
C ARG A 3 -18.49 16.24 4.25
N THR A 4 -19.68 15.74 4.55
CA THR A 4 -19.94 14.93 5.74
C THR A 4 -19.13 13.64 5.61
N HIS A 5 -18.00 13.58 6.31
CA HIS A 5 -17.24 12.34 6.46
C HIS A 5 -18.01 11.46 7.43
N HIS A 6 -18.95 10.66 6.93
CA HIS A 6 -19.49 9.55 7.69
C HIS A 6 -18.38 8.50 7.81
N THR A 7 -17.79 8.37 9.01
CA THR A 7 -17.02 7.18 9.37
C THR A 7 -18.02 6.03 9.49
N ASN A 8 -18.37 5.42 8.36
CA ASN A 8 -19.19 4.21 8.37
C ASN A 8 -18.36 3.11 9.04
N SER A 9 -18.54 2.95 10.35
CA SER A 9 -17.93 1.86 11.12
C SER A 9 -18.72 0.59 10.85
N PHE A 10 -18.20 -0.25 9.96
CA PHE A 10 -18.76 -1.57 9.67
C PHE A 10 -18.28 -2.55 10.74
N SER A 11 -19.19 -3.23 11.42
CA SER A 11 -18.83 -4.19 12.49
C SER A 11 -18.26 -5.50 11.96
N THR A 12 -18.56 -5.85 10.70
CA THR A 12 -18.09 -7.09 10.06
C THR A 12 -17.87 -6.89 8.55
N PRO A 13 -17.03 -7.73 7.91
CA PRO A 13 -16.90 -7.77 6.44
C PRO A 13 -18.25 -7.99 5.73
N GLN A 14 -19.15 -8.77 6.32
CA GLN A 14 -20.49 -9.02 5.78
C GLN A 14 -21.34 -7.74 5.76
N SER A 15 -21.33 -6.95 6.84
CA SER A 15 -22.07 -5.67 6.89
C SER A 15 -21.56 -4.67 5.85
N LEU A 16 -20.25 -4.65 5.59
CA LEU A 16 -19.66 -3.87 4.50
C LEU A 16 -20.13 -4.37 3.13
N SER A 17 -20.12 -5.70 2.92
CA SER A 17 -20.58 -6.32 1.67
C SER A 17 -22.03 -5.94 1.35
N GLU A 18 -22.92 -6.06 2.34
CA GLU A 18 -24.34 -5.70 2.19
C GLU A 18 -24.56 -4.23 1.86
N TRP A 19 -23.75 -3.34 2.42
CA TRP A 19 -23.80 -1.92 2.11
C TRP A 19 -23.27 -1.59 0.69
N LEU A 20 -22.24 -2.31 0.22
CA LEU A 20 -21.63 -2.13 -1.11
C LEU A 20 -22.47 -2.71 -2.26
N LYS A 21 -23.12 -3.87 -2.05
CA LYS A 21 -23.91 -4.59 -3.08
C LYS A 21 -24.87 -3.70 -3.89
N PRO A 22 -25.72 -2.86 -3.27
CA PRO A 22 -26.63 -2.02 -4.03
C PRO A 22 -25.97 -0.77 -4.64
N ARG A 23 -24.70 -0.48 -4.32
CA ARG A 23 -24.01 0.76 -4.71
C ARG A 23 -22.90 0.56 -5.76
N LEU A 24 -22.48 -0.68 -6.02
CA LEU A 24 -21.45 -1.00 -6.99
C LEU A 24 -22.00 -1.82 -8.17
N PRO A 25 -21.40 -1.71 -9.37
CA PRO A 25 -21.75 -2.59 -10.49
C PRO A 25 -21.50 -4.06 -10.12
N SER A 26 -22.52 -4.92 -10.30
CA SER A 26 -22.50 -6.31 -9.84
C SER A 26 -21.33 -7.11 -10.40
N ASP A 27 -21.05 -6.99 -11.70
CA ASP A 27 -19.93 -7.69 -12.36
C ASP A 27 -18.57 -7.27 -11.79
N SER A 28 -18.42 -5.98 -11.46
CA SER A 28 -17.19 -5.46 -10.89
C SER A 28 -16.99 -5.94 -9.45
N PHE A 29 -18.04 -5.87 -8.63
CA PHE A 29 -17.99 -6.33 -7.24
C PHE A 29 -17.77 -7.85 -7.13
N ALA A 30 -18.41 -8.64 -8.01
CA ALA A 30 -18.22 -10.09 -8.07
C ALA A 30 -16.79 -10.51 -8.44
N SER A 31 -16.01 -9.62 -9.05
CA SER A 31 -14.62 -9.91 -9.43
C SER A 31 -13.62 -9.84 -8.27
N TRP A 32 -14.00 -9.26 -7.12
CA TRP A 32 -13.13 -9.04 -5.97
C TRP A 32 -12.71 -10.36 -5.32
N GLY A 33 -11.40 -10.62 -5.26
CA GLY A 33 -10.86 -11.89 -4.74
C GLY A 33 -11.02 -13.09 -5.68
N VAL A 34 -11.58 -12.88 -6.88
CA VAL A 34 -11.72 -13.90 -7.93
C VAL A 34 -10.78 -13.61 -9.09
N LYS A 35 -10.73 -12.35 -9.52
CA LYS A 35 -9.80 -11.93 -10.57
C LYS A 35 -8.39 -11.76 -9.99
N PRO A 36 -7.33 -12.32 -10.63
CA PRO A 36 -5.95 -12.17 -10.17
C PRO A 36 -5.57 -10.70 -9.91
N GLY A 37 -4.88 -10.47 -8.80
CA GLY A 37 -4.42 -9.14 -8.39
C GLY A 37 -5.47 -8.22 -7.74
N THR A 38 -6.72 -8.69 -7.59
CA THR A 38 -7.77 -7.96 -6.85
C THR A 38 -7.77 -8.34 -5.37
N LYS A 39 -8.12 -7.37 -4.52
CA LYS A 39 -8.38 -7.60 -3.09
C LYS A 39 -9.85 -7.96 -2.90
N ASN A 40 -10.19 -8.54 -1.75
CA ASN A 40 -11.56 -8.92 -1.43
C ASN A 40 -12.21 -8.00 -0.37
N VAL A 41 -13.46 -8.28 -0.01
CA VAL A 41 -14.20 -7.46 0.97
C VAL A 41 -13.56 -7.47 2.36
N HIS A 42 -12.93 -8.57 2.77
CA HIS A 42 -12.21 -8.63 4.05
C HIS A 42 -11.05 -7.65 4.07
N ASN A 43 -10.27 -7.57 2.99
CA ASN A 43 -9.21 -6.56 2.88
C ASN A 43 -9.76 -5.14 3.04
N LEU A 44 -10.84 -4.78 2.33
CA LEU A 44 -11.38 -3.42 2.41
C LEU A 44 -11.93 -3.12 3.81
N TRP A 45 -12.54 -4.12 4.46
CA TRP A 45 -13.02 -4.01 5.82
C TRP A 45 -11.86 -3.78 6.81
N LEU A 46 -10.75 -4.51 6.68
CA LEU A 46 -9.53 -4.30 7.48
C LEU A 46 -8.97 -2.88 7.27
N GLU A 47 -8.84 -2.44 6.02
CA GLU A 47 -8.37 -1.09 5.69
C GLU A 47 -9.24 0.02 6.32
N LEU A 48 -10.55 -0.22 6.43
CA LEU A 48 -11.48 0.69 7.10
C LEU A 48 -11.37 0.62 8.63
N ALA A 49 -11.26 -0.60 9.19
CA ALA A 49 -11.15 -0.83 10.62
C ALA A 49 -9.84 -0.26 11.20
N GLU A 50 -8.75 -0.36 10.45
CA GLU A 50 -7.44 0.21 10.80
C GLU A 50 -7.32 1.70 10.44
N GLY A 51 -8.36 2.28 9.81
CA GLY A 51 -8.41 3.71 9.47
C GLY A 51 -7.49 4.13 8.32
N GLU A 52 -6.88 3.19 7.60
CA GLU A 52 -6.03 3.45 6.44
C GLU A 52 -6.83 3.98 5.24
N THR A 53 -8.13 3.70 5.22
CA THR A 53 -9.05 4.10 4.16
C THR A 53 -10.34 4.66 4.75
N SER A 54 -11.00 5.54 4.00
CA SER A 54 -12.38 5.97 4.28
C SER A 54 -13.28 5.84 3.05
N LEU A 55 -14.58 5.69 3.27
CA LEU A 55 -15.59 5.66 2.22
C LEU A 55 -16.55 6.84 2.39
N ALA A 56 -16.69 7.66 1.36
CA ALA A 56 -17.74 8.66 1.30
C ALA A 56 -19.07 8.00 0.88
N ASP A 57 -20.17 8.33 1.56
CA ASP A 57 -21.50 7.84 1.23
C ASP A 57 -22.02 8.50 -0.06
N SER A 58 -21.61 7.90 -1.17
CA SER A 58 -21.92 8.27 -2.56
C SER A 58 -22.24 6.99 -3.32
N THR A 59 -22.76 7.11 -4.55
CA THR A 59 -23.12 5.95 -5.36
C THR A 59 -22.53 6.11 -6.77
N PRO A 60 -21.44 5.39 -7.10
CA PRO A 60 -20.67 4.49 -6.24
C PRO A 60 -19.92 5.23 -5.10
N PRO A 61 -19.58 4.55 -3.99
CA PRO A 61 -18.84 5.15 -2.88
C PRO A 61 -17.44 5.58 -3.29
N LEU A 62 -16.99 6.76 -2.86
CA LEU A 62 -15.62 7.22 -3.09
C LEU A 62 -14.69 6.74 -1.97
N ARG A 63 -13.73 5.89 -2.32
CA ARG A 63 -12.67 5.42 -1.42
C ARG A 63 -11.55 6.45 -1.34
N THR A 64 -11.27 7.01 -0.16
CA THR A 64 -10.12 7.90 0.03
C THR A 64 -9.01 7.15 0.76
N VAL A 65 -7.79 7.22 0.22
CA VAL A 65 -6.60 6.59 0.80
C VAL A 65 -5.43 7.56 0.75
N GLN A 66 -4.64 7.59 1.82
CA GLN A 66 -3.38 8.32 1.86
C GLN A 66 -2.24 7.33 1.61
N VAL A 67 -1.37 7.64 0.65
CA VAL A 67 -0.30 6.74 0.22
C VAL A 67 1.00 7.52 0.16
N VAL A 68 2.05 6.98 0.79
CA VAL A 68 3.40 7.48 0.63
C VAL A 68 4.06 6.77 -0.55
N THR A 69 4.79 7.51 -1.37
CA THR A 69 5.56 6.98 -2.49
C THR A 69 7.02 7.39 -2.30
N VAL A 70 7.91 6.41 -2.18
CA VAL A 70 9.32 6.63 -1.90
C VAL A 70 10.13 6.34 -3.15
N ARG A 71 10.74 7.38 -3.70
CA ARG A 71 11.69 7.27 -4.80
C ARG A 71 13.08 7.04 -4.21
N ILE A 72 13.47 5.76 -4.09
CA ILE A 72 14.79 5.40 -3.57
C ILE A 72 15.81 5.56 -4.70
N ILE A 73 16.84 6.39 -4.46
CA ILE A 73 17.85 6.76 -5.46
C ILE A 73 19.21 6.21 -5.05
N ASP A 74 19.92 5.57 -5.98
CA ASP A 74 21.29 5.08 -5.76
C ASP A 74 22.38 6.08 -6.20
N LYS A 75 23.65 5.70 -5.95
CA LYS A 75 24.85 6.48 -6.35
C LYS A 75 24.98 6.70 -7.87
N HIS A 76 24.27 5.92 -8.69
CA HIS A 76 24.25 5.99 -10.15
C HIS A 76 23.02 6.73 -10.68
N ASN A 77 22.26 7.41 -9.81
CA ASN A 77 21.02 8.11 -10.17
C ASN A 77 19.97 7.17 -10.79
N ARG A 78 19.98 5.90 -10.39
CA ARG A 78 18.91 4.94 -10.68
C ARG A 78 17.89 4.97 -9.57
N VAL A 79 16.67 4.56 -9.89
CA VAL A 79 15.54 4.52 -8.99
C VAL A 79 15.12 3.08 -8.78
N LEU A 80 14.85 2.73 -7.53
CA LEU A 80 14.30 1.43 -7.20
C LEU A 80 12.81 1.37 -7.59
N ILE A 81 12.48 0.41 -8.45
CA ILE A 81 11.12 0.16 -8.92
C ILE A 81 10.68 -1.22 -8.47
N GLU A 82 9.49 -1.27 -7.88
CA GLU A 82 8.75 -2.50 -7.67
C GLU A 82 8.12 -2.92 -9.01
N THR A 83 8.65 -3.98 -9.60
CA THR A 83 8.20 -4.47 -10.91
C THR A 83 6.91 -5.28 -10.77
N ARG A 84 6.86 -6.17 -9.79
CA ARG A 84 5.71 -7.05 -9.51
C ARG A 84 5.67 -7.48 -8.04
N GLN A 85 4.51 -7.98 -7.63
CA GLN A 85 4.26 -8.58 -6.32
C GLN A 85 3.73 -10.01 -6.48
N GLU A 86 4.06 -10.88 -5.55
CA GLU A 86 3.41 -12.19 -5.35
C GLU A 86 2.47 -12.08 -4.15
N LEU A 87 1.20 -12.45 -4.36
CA LEU A 87 0.17 -12.44 -3.33
C LEU A 87 0.06 -13.79 -2.62
N SER A 88 -0.62 -13.83 -1.47
CA SER A 88 -0.83 -15.04 -0.68
C SER A 88 -1.61 -16.14 -1.40
N ASP A 89 -2.39 -15.79 -2.43
CA ASP A 89 -3.08 -16.72 -3.32
C ASP A 89 -2.19 -17.26 -4.46
N GLY A 90 -0.90 -16.88 -4.48
CA GLY A 90 0.08 -17.23 -5.51
C GLY A 90 -0.04 -16.41 -6.80
N SER A 91 -0.99 -15.47 -6.88
CA SER A 91 -1.14 -14.62 -8.07
C SER A 91 -0.04 -13.57 -8.14
N LEU A 92 0.39 -13.24 -9.37
CA LEU A 92 1.34 -12.18 -9.64
C LEU A 92 0.62 -10.91 -10.08
N ARG A 93 1.06 -9.77 -9.53
CA ARG A 93 0.55 -8.45 -9.88
C ARG A 93 1.67 -7.55 -10.36
N GLU A 94 1.56 -7.05 -11.59
CA GLU A 94 2.45 -6.02 -12.11
C GLU A 94 2.22 -4.67 -11.42
N ARG A 95 3.30 -3.93 -11.19
CA ARG A 95 3.31 -2.70 -10.40
C ARG A 95 4.02 -1.57 -11.14
N TYR A 96 5.26 -1.80 -11.57
CA TYR A 96 6.13 -0.85 -12.26
C TYR A 96 6.13 0.56 -11.66
N ARG A 97 6.22 0.64 -10.32
CA ARG A 97 6.17 1.90 -9.58
C ARG A 97 7.20 1.92 -8.44
N PRO A 98 7.58 3.10 -7.93
CA PRO A 98 8.38 3.18 -6.72
C PRO A 98 7.65 2.55 -5.52
N LEU A 99 8.41 2.27 -4.46
CA LEU A 99 7.87 1.79 -3.17
C LEU A 99 6.69 2.65 -2.76
N SER A 100 5.53 2.03 -2.54
CA SER A 100 4.25 2.72 -2.36
C SER A 100 3.44 2.05 -1.28
N GLU A 101 3.23 2.76 -0.18
CA GLU A 101 2.65 2.19 1.03
C GLU A 101 1.52 3.05 1.58
N LYS A 102 0.47 2.42 2.11
CA LYS A 102 -0.65 3.14 2.74
C LYS A 102 -0.16 3.80 4.03
N MET A 103 -0.61 5.02 4.30
CA MET A 103 -0.30 5.68 5.57
C MET A 103 -1.24 5.19 6.68
N LYS A 104 -0.70 5.00 7.89
CA LYS A 104 -1.50 4.70 9.08
C LYS A 104 -2.18 5.97 9.60
N PRO A 105 -3.26 5.86 10.40
CA PRO A 105 -3.91 7.03 10.99
C PRO A 105 -2.92 7.86 11.83
N ASN A 106 -2.98 9.19 11.67
CA ASN A 106 -2.14 10.15 12.39
C ASN A 106 -0.62 10.00 12.16
N GLU A 107 -0.21 9.25 11.13
CA GLU A 107 1.20 9.12 10.74
C GLU A 107 1.63 10.33 9.88
N THR A 108 2.83 10.86 10.11
CA THR A 108 3.41 11.87 9.21
C THR A 108 3.93 11.19 7.93
N PRO A 109 3.96 11.89 6.79
CA PRO A 109 4.57 11.34 5.58
C PRO A 109 5.99 10.81 5.82
N GLU A 110 6.83 11.51 6.56
CA GLU A 110 8.20 11.10 6.88
C GLU A 110 8.23 9.78 7.68
N SER A 111 7.43 9.67 8.74
CA SER A 111 7.33 8.43 9.52
C SER A 111 6.84 7.25 8.66
N ALA A 112 5.89 7.50 7.76
CA ALA A 112 5.41 6.50 6.81
C ALA A 112 6.52 6.05 5.84
N VAL A 113 7.38 6.95 5.35
CA VAL A 113 8.54 6.58 4.51
C VAL A 113 9.46 5.62 5.28
N TYR A 114 9.84 5.95 6.51
CA TYR A 114 10.72 5.10 7.33
C TYR A 114 10.10 3.74 7.62
N ARG A 115 8.80 3.70 7.94
CA ARG A 115 8.08 2.45 8.15
C ARG A 115 8.05 1.60 6.89
N ALA A 116 7.67 2.19 5.75
CA ALA A 116 7.53 1.47 4.50
C ALA A 116 8.86 0.87 4.02
N VAL A 117 9.98 1.61 4.13
CA VAL A 117 11.32 1.06 3.84
C VAL A 117 11.68 -0.08 4.80
N ARG A 118 11.35 0.04 6.09
CA ARG A 118 11.63 -1.00 7.08
C ARG A 118 10.83 -2.28 6.84
N GLU A 119 9.54 -2.14 6.54
CA GLU A 119 8.62 -3.26 6.31
C GLU A 119 9.00 -4.00 5.02
N GLU A 120 9.20 -3.28 3.90
CA GLU A 120 9.43 -3.92 2.60
C GLU A 120 10.90 -4.26 2.30
N LEU A 121 11.87 -3.48 2.81
CA LEU A 121 13.31 -3.64 2.50
C LEU A 121 14.16 -4.01 3.72
N GLY A 122 13.61 -3.96 4.94
CA GLY A 122 14.37 -4.17 6.16
C GLY A 122 14.94 -5.59 6.32
N SER A 123 14.35 -6.60 5.67
CA SER A 123 14.82 -7.99 5.74
C SER A 123 16.21 -8.19 5.12
N ILE A 124 16.52 -7.43 4.07
CA ILE A 124 17.81 -7.50 3.36
C ILE A 124 18.86 -6.52 3.90
N ILE A 125 18.42 -5.46 4.58
CA ILE A 125 19.28 -4.44 5.19
C ILE A 125 19.93 -4.94 6.50
N LYS A 126 19.29 -5.86 7.21
CA LYS A 126 19.71 -6.39 8.54
C LYS A 126 21.03 -7.16 8.55
N GLY A 127 21.69 -7.35 7.40
CA GLY A 127 22.93 -8.13 7.28
C GLY A 127 24.24 -7.39 7.61
N SER A 128 24.24 -6.06 7.79
CA SER A 128 25.51 -5.29 7.81
C SER A 128 25.85 -4.54 9.09
N VAL A 129 24.92 -4.31 10.03
CA VAL A 129 25.26 -3.62 11.29
C VAL A 129 24.30 -4.10 12.40
N GLY A 130 24.85 -4.67 13.48
CA GLY A 130 24.07 -5.02 14.66
C GLY A 130 23.46 -3.76 15.30
N ASP A 131 22.17 -3.83 15.66
CA ASP A 131 21.42 -2.96 16.57
C ASP A 131 21.70 -1.43 16.53
N LEU A 132 22.14 -0.89 15.40
CA LEU A 132 22.39 0.55 15.22
C LEU A 132 21.31 1.14 14.32
N GLU A 133 20.44 1.89 15.00
CA GLU A 133 19.46 2.88 14.56
C GLU A 133 19.16 2.91 13.05
N SER A 134 17.90 2.57 12.73
CA SER A 134 17.27 2.61 11.41
C SER A 134 17.46 3.92 10.63
N GLU A 135 17.86 5.01 11.30
CA GLU A 135 18.18 6.31 10.69
C GLU A 135 19.57 6.33 10.01
N SER A 136 20.50 5.47 10.42
CA SER A 136 21.84 5.42 9.84
C SER A 136 21.86 4.82 8.43
N VAL A 137 20.90 3.95 8.10
CA VAL A 137 20.84 3.28 6.80
C VAL A 137 20.01 4.06 5.78
N MET A 138 19.16 4.97 6.23
CA MET A 138 18.18 5.63 5.39
C MET A 138 18.12 7.14 5.64
N ARG A 139 18.24 7.90 4.55
CA ARG A 139 18.15 9.36 4.58
C ARG A 139 17.13 9.86 3.57
N ILE A 140 16.10 10.56 4.05
CA ILE A 140 15.17 11.32 3.19
C ILE A 140 15.90 12.54 2.63
N VAL A 141 15.72 12.84 1.34
CA VAL A 141 16.28 14.02 0.68
C VAL A 141 15.51 15.26 1.14
N PRO A 142 16.14 16.24 1.82
CA PRO A 142 15.45 17.44 2.28
C PRO A 142 14.81 18.22 1.12
N GLY A 143 13.58 18.67 1.29
CA GLY A 143 12.86 19.45 0.27
C GLY A 143 12.32 18.65 -0.92
N SER A 144 12.46 17.31 -0.92
CA SER A 144 11.93 16.45 -1.98
C SER A 144 10.43 16.18 -1.90
N TYR A 145 9.80 16.53 -0.78
CA TYR A 145 8.38 16.26 -0.53
C TYR A 145 7.46 16.92 -1.56
N ARG A 146 6.54 16.13 -2.11
CA ARG A 146 5.46 16.57 -2.99
C ARG A 146 4.16 15.90 -2.59
N MET A 147 3.06 16.64 -2.69
CA MET A 147 1.71 16.11 -2.51
C MET A 147 0.91 16.28 -3.79
N LYS A 148 0.18 15.24 -4.19
CA LYS A 148 -0.71 15.24 -5.34
C LYS A 148 -2.00 14.50 -4.99
N LEU A 149 -3.13 15.00 -5.47
CA LEU A 149 -4.41 14.30 -5.44
C LEU A 149 -4.68 13.66 -6.80
N GLU A 150 -5.06 12.38 -6.81
CA GLU A 150 -5.37 11.64 -8.03
C GLU A 150 -6.67 10.84 -7.84
N GLU A 151 -7.66 11.10 -8.69
CA GLU A 151 -8.89 10.33 -8.73
C GLU A 151 -8.82 9.30 -9.87
N ARG A 152 -8.97 8.02 -9.53
CA ARG A 152 -9.00 6.92 -10.50
C ARG A 152 -9.72 5.70 -9.94
N ASN A 153 -10.09 4.77 -10.81
CA ASN A 153 -10.63 3.48 -10.37
C ASN A 153 -9.57 2.67 -9.63
N SER A 154 -9.96 2.04 -8.51
CA SER A 154 -9.07 1.18 -7.76
C SER A 154 -8.79 -0.12 -8.54
N ALA A 155 -7.52 -0.36 -8.86
CA ALA A 155 -7.11 -1.63 -9.46
C ALA A 155 -7.36 -2.83 -8.53
N SER A 156 -7.26 -2.63 -7.22
CA SER A 156 -7.52 -3.66 -6.22
C SER A 156 -9.01 -3.90 -5.98
N TYR A 157 -9.86 -2.90 -6.26
CA TYR A 157 -11.30 -2.94 -6.05
C TYR A 157 -12.01 -2.45 -7.32
N PRO A 158 -12.08 -3.26 -8.39
CA PRO A 158 -12.76 -2.86 -9.62
C PRO A 158 -14.17 -2.35 -9.37
N GLY A 159 -14.54 -1.24 -10.02
CA GLY A 159 -15.85 -0.59 -9.84
C GLY A 159 -15.94 0.38 -8.65
N LEU A 160 -14.94 0.40 -7.76
CA LEU A 160 -14.85 1.36 -6.67
C LEU A 160 -13.94 2.54 -7.07
N PRO A 161 -14.49 3.75 -7.27
CA PRO A 161 -13.66 4.92 -7.51
C PRO A 161 -12.85 5.26 -6.26
N ALA A 162 -11.62 5.74 -6.47
CA ALA A 162 -10.71 6.09 -5.39
C ALA A 162 -10.07 7.46 -5.60
N CYS A 163 -10.00 8.22 -4.51
CA CYS A 163 -9.22 9.44 -4.37
C CYS A 163 -7.93 9.10 -3.61
N TYR A 164 -6.81 9.15 -4.31
CA TYR A 164 -5.48 8.95 -3.74
C TYR A 164 -4.88 10.29 -3.35
N VAL A 165 -4.55 10.45 -2.07
CA VAL A 165 -3.66 11.53 -1.61
C VAL A 165 -2.24 10.96 -1.59
N LEU A 166 -1.47 11.31 -2.61
CA LEU A 166 -0.12 10.78 -2.84
C LEU A 166 0.91 11.73 -2.22
N HIS A 167 1.70 11.21 -1.28
CA HIS A 167 2.81 11.88 -0.63
C HIS A 167 4.12 11.31 -1.18
N SER A 168 4.78 12.02 -2.10
CA SER A 168 6.02 11.56 -2.74
C SER A 168 7.24 12.18 -2.07
N MET A 169 8.26 11.36 -1.80
CA MET A 169 9.55 11.79 -1.27
C MET A 169 10.69 11.02 -1.94
N GLU A 170 11.88 11.62 -1.98
CA GLU A 170 13.10 10.94 -2.38
C GLU A 170 13.87 10.47 -1.15
N ALA A 171 14.46 9.28 -1.22
CA ALA A 171 15.28 8.73 -0.15
C ALA A 171 16.52 8.04 -0.71
N VAL A 172 17.57 7.98 0.10
CA VAL A 172 18.76 7.16 -0.14
C VAL A 172 18.76 6.07 0.93
N VAL A 173 18.92 4.82 0.51
CA VAL A 173 18.96 3.66 1.39
C VAL A 173 20.26 2.91 1.12
N GLU A 174 21.10 2.77 2.14
CA GLU A 174 22.35 2.05 2.07
C GLU A 174 22.15 0.54 2.24
N GLY A 175 23.10 -0.27 1.76
CA GLY A 175 23.06 -1.73 1.92
C GLY A 175 22.12 -2.48 0.96
N LEU A 176 21.48 -1.80 0.01
CA LEU A 176 20.67 -2.46 -1.02
C LEU A 176 21.54 -3.14 -2.10
N PRO A 177 21.13 -4.31 -2.64
CA PRO A 177 21.82 -4.98 -3.74
C PRO A 177 21.90 -4.10 -5.00
N GLU A 178 23.00 -4.19 -5.76
CA GLU A 178 23.19 -3.39 -6.99
C GLU A 178 22.34 -3.88 -8.20
N GLY A 179 21.92 -5.15 -8.15
CA GLY A 179 21.12 -5.83 -9.19
C GLY A 179 19.64 -5.99 -8.83
N GLN A 180 18.92 -6.83 -9.58
CA GLN A 180 17.54 -7.21 -9.25
C GLN A 180 17.52 -8.07 -7.99
N PHE A 181 16.53 -7.86 -7.12
CA PHE A 181 16.35 -8.65 -5.90
C PHE A 181 14.87 -8.79 -5.57
N CYS A 182 14.55 -9.65 -4.60
CA CYS A 182 13.24 -9.71 -4.01
C CYS A 182 13.32 -9.64 -2.48
N THR A 183 12.24 -9.19 -1.88
CA THR A 183 12.06 -9.16 -0.42
C THR A 183 10.78 -9.88 -0.07
N GLU A 184 10.77 -10.51 1.10
CA GLU A 184 9.58 -11.15 1.66
C GLU A 184 8.95 -10.23 2.70
N GLU A 185 7.63 -10.09 2.63
CA GLU A 185 6.85 -9.34 3.61
C GLU A 185 6.35 -10.29 4.71
N GLY A 186 6.43 -9.83 5.96
CA GLY A 186 5.83 -10.54 7.09
C GLY A 186 4.31 -10.58 6.99
N ASP A 187 3.64 -11.17 7.98
CA ASP A 187 2.17 -11.14 8.00
C ASP A 187 1.65 -9.70 8.20
N GLU A 188 1.16 -9.09 7.12
CA GLU A 188 0.57 -7.71 7.02
C GLU A 188 -0.42 -7.42 8.16
N TYR A 189 -1.11 -8.45 8.67
CA TYR A 189 -2.14 -8.37 9.72
C TYR A 189 -1.80 -9.18 10.99
N GLY A 190 -0.52 -9.54 11.19
CA GLY A 190 -0.09 -10.44 12.29
C GLY A 190 -0.27 -9.87 13.71
N ASP A 191 -0.40 -8.54 13.85
CA ASP A 191 -0.54 -7.85 15.13
C ASP A 191 -2.00 -7.53 15.50
N CYS A 192 -2.97 -8.04 14.74
CA CYS A 192 -4.38 -7.80 15.02
C CYS A 192 -4.81 -8.51 16.33
N GLY A 193 -4.99 -7.73 17.40
CA GLY A 193 -5.33 -8.21 18.74
C GLY A 193 -6.75 -8.78 18.89
N GLU A 194 -7.68 -8.41 18.00
CA GLU A 194 -9.09 -8.83 18.08
C GLU A 194 -9.40 -10.07 17.23
N THR A 195 -10.17 -11.01 17.79
CA THR A 195 -10.57 -12.27 17.15
C THR A 195 -11.28 -12.06 15.81
N SER A 196 -12.15 -11.05 15.70
CA SER A 196 -12.86 -10.70 14.46
C SER A 196 -11.91 -10.24 13.35
N MET A 197 -10.90 -9.46 13.72
CA MET A 197 -9.88 -8.96 12.81
C MET A 197 -8.94 -10.07 12.33
N ARG A 198 -8.62 -11.03 13.20
CA ARG A 198 -7.87 -12.24 12.83
C ARG A 198 -8.62 -13.10 11.82
N VAL A 199 -9.92 -13.36 12.05
CA VAL A 199 -10.74 -14.13 11.09
C VAL A 199 -10.83 -13.40 9.75
N ALA A 200 -10.94 -12.07 9.75
CA ALA A 200 -10.92 -11.30 8.53
C ALA A 200 -9.54 -11.32 7.84
N ALA A 201 -8.45 -11.29 8.60
CA ALA A 201 -7.09 -11.41 8.09
C ALA A 201 -6.83 -12.76 7.42
N ASP A 202 -7.33 -13.87 7.99
CA ASP A 202 -7.25 -15.20 7.38
C ASP A 202 -7.98 -15.27 6.04
N GLY A 203 -9.06 -14.48 5.89
CA GLY A 203 -9.82 -14.35 4.65
C GLY A 203 -9.27 -13.32 3.67
N ALA A 204 -8.23 -12.56 4.04
CA ALA A 204 -7.69 -11.46 3.24
C ALA A 204 -6.52 -11.91 2.34
N VAL A 205 -6.38 -11.26 1.18
CA VAL A 205 -5.22 -11.48 0.31
C VAL A 205 -4.12 -10.49 0.69
N SER A 206 -2.96 -10.99 1.13
CA SER A 206 -1.80 -10.18 1.50
C SER A 206 -0.67 -10.32 0.48
N VAL A 207 0.25 -9.35 0.45
CA VAL A 207 1.47 -9.48 -0.34
C VAL A 207 2.46 -10.37 0.43
N LYS A 208 3.16 -11.25 -0.28
CA LYS A 208 4.19 -12.13 0.29
C LYS A 208 5.57 -11.80 -0.21
N LYS A 209 5.71 -11.40 -1.48
CA LYS A 209 6.99 -11.05 -2.07
C LYS A 209 6.89 -9.81 -2.94
N HIS A 210 7.93 -8.99 -2.86
CA HIS A 210 8.15 -7.83 -3.72
C HIS A 210 9.36 -8.08 -4.61
N TYR A 211 9.25 -7.74 -5.90
CA TYR A 211 10.35 -7.85 -6.85
C TYR A 211 10.84 -6.48 -7.26
N TRP A 212 12.13 -6.25 -7.09
CA TRP A 212 12.76 -4.94 -7.18
C TRP A 212 13.79 -4.89 -8.32
N GLU A 213 13.80 -3.77 -9.02
CA GLU A 213 14.75 -3.50 -10.09
C GLU A 213 15.19 -2.03 -10.08
N TRP A 214 16.48 -1.80 -10.33
CA TRP A 214 17.03 -0.47 -10.54
C TRP A 214 16.83 -0.01 -11.98
N VAL A 215 16.12 1.10 -12.16
CA VAL A 215 15.84 1.69 -13.47
C VAL A 215 16.47 3.09 -13.56
N SER A 216 16.99 3.47 -14.72
CA SER A 216 17.49 4.84 -14.94
C SER A 216 16.38 5.86 -14.63
N ALA A 217 16.70 6.92 -13.88
CA ALA A 217 15.75 7.98 -13.55
C ALA A 217 15.11 8.62 -14.78
N GLU A 218 15.83 8.65 -15.91
CA GLU A 218 15.38 9.20 -17.20
C GLU A 218 14.32 8.35 -17.89
N SER A 219 14.26 7.05 -17.58
CA SER A 219 13.31 6.11 -18.19
C SER A 219 11.94 6.11 -17.49
N ILE A 220 11.84 6.76 -16.32
CA ILE A 220 10.61 6.80 -15.52
C ILE A 220 9.85 8.07 -15.88
N LYS A 221 8.78 7.91 -16.67
CA LYS A 221 7.82 8.99 -16.91
C LYS A 221 6.96 9.18 -15.66
N CYS A 222 7.25 10.22 -14.89
CA CYS A 222 6.42 10.68 -13.77
C CYS A 222 5.16 11.40 -14.27
#